data_AF-A0A940SSE9-F1
#
_entry.id   AF-A0A940SSE9-F1
#
_cell.length_a   1.000
_cell.length_b   1.000
_cell.length_c   1.000
_cell.angle_alpha   90.00
_cell.angle_beta   90.00
_cell.angle_gamma   90.00
#
_symmetry.space_group_name_H-M   'P 1'
#
loop_
_entity.id
_entity.type
_entity.pdbx_description
1 polymer ?
#
loop_
_entity_poly.entity_id
_entity_poly.type
_entity_poly.pdbx_seq_one_letter_code
_entity_poly.pdbx_strand_id
1 'polypeptide(L)'
;DLVIRENKGGSIGEYCFMECWRLEDVIMEEGITEIGDYAFSGCRNLSLVMLPASIEKIGSHAFSDCGLDIMFEVPADSAAEAFCKEQGFDYTVRN
;
A
#
# COMPACT_ATOMS: atom_id res chain seq x y z
N ASP A 1 -9.52 7.76 7.09
CA ASP A 1 -9.24 7.53 5.66
C ASP A 1 -8.17 8.50 5.19
N LEU A 2 -7.14 8.00 4.52
CA LEU A 2 -6.06 8.80 3.92
C LEU A 2 -6.11 8.65 2.41
N VAL A 3 -6.25 9.77 1.70
CA VAL A 3 -6.15 9.81 0.24
C VAL A 3 -4.82 10.48 -0.12
N ILE A 4 -3.90 9.72 -0.69
CA ILE A 4 -2.61 10.20 -1.18
C ILE A 4 -2.80 10.51 -2.67
N ARG A 5 -2.90 11.81 -2.96
CA ARG A 5 -3.18 12.31 -4.31
C ARG A 5 -1.92 12.50 -5.13
N GLU A 6 -2.11 12.41 -6.44
CA GLU A 6 -1.10 12.49 -7.50
C GLU A 6 0.13 13.32 -7.14
N ASN A 7 1.30 12.69 -7.18
CA ASN A 7 2.58 13.38 -7.25
C ASN A 7 3.45 12.61 -8.23
N LYS A 8 3.79 13.19 -9.38
CA LYS A 8 4.53 12.49 -10.44
C LYS A 8 5.94 12.12 -9.95
N GLY A 9 6.20 10.83 -9.74
CA GLY A 9 7.43 10.34 -9.10
C GLY A 9 7.41 10.51 -7.58
N GLY A 10 6.22 10.49 -6.98
CA GLY A 10 6.05 10.59 -5.54
C GLY A 10 6.46 9.30 -4.85
N SER A 11 7.11 9.44 -3.70
CA SER A 11 7.41 8.33 -2.81
C SER A 11 6.76 8.55 -1.46
N ILE A 12 6.34 7.45 -0.82
CA ILE A 12 5.95 7.43 0.58
C ILE A 12 7.19 7.04 1.36
N GLY A 13 7.66 7.94 2.22
CA GLY A 13 8.90 7.75 2.96
C GLY A 13 8.85 6.56 3.92
N GLU A 14 10.04 6.08 4.29
CA GLU A 14 10.21 5.09 5.36
C GLU A 14 9.53 5.57 6.65
N TYR A 15 8.83 4.67 7.34
CA TYR A 15 8.10 4.93 8.59
C TYR A 15 7.02 6.04 8.55
N CYS A 16 6.66 6.57 7.39
CA CYS A 16 5.85 7.80 7.26
C CYS A 16 4.50 7.75 8.00
N PHE A 17 3.86 6.57 8.02
CA PHE A 17 2.59 6.29 8.69
C PHE A 17 2.70 5.13 9.69
N MET A 18 3.91 4.83 10.19
CA MET A 18 4.10 3.75 11.16
C MET A 18 3.20 3.97 12.40
N GLU A 19 2.56 2.89 12.87
CA GLU A 19 1.68 2.87 14.04
C GLU A 19 0.51 3.87 13.98
N CYS A 20 0.07 4.26 12.78
CA CYS A 20 -1.14 5.05 12.59
C CYS A 20 -2.41 4.21 12.86
N TRP A 21 -2.66 3.90 14.13
CA TRP A 21 -3.76 3.08 14.63
C TRP A 21 -5.17 3.58 14.28
N ARG A 22 -5.33 4.82 13.82
CA ARG A 22 -6.63 5.37 13.35
C ARG A 22 -6.78 5.36 11.83
N LEU A 23 -5.78 4.86 11.11
CA LEU A 23 -5.81 4.75 9.66
C LEU A 23 -6.61 3.49 9.30
N GLU A 24 -7.71 3.68 8.58
CA GLU A 24 -8.64 2.62 8.17
C GLU A 24 -8.45 2.31 6.69
N ASP A 25 -8.45 3.35 5.85
CA ASP A 25 -8.26 3.21 4.40
C ASP A 25 -7.05 4.01 3.90
N VAL A 26 -6.32 3.44 2.95
CA VAL A 26 -5.27 4.12 2.16
C VAL A 26 -5.58 4.00 0.69
N ILE A 27 -5.81 5.15 0.05
CA ILE A 27 -6.05 5.24 -1.39
C ILE A 27 -4.89 6.00 -2.02
N MET A 28 -4.11 5.33 -2.87
CA MET A 28 -2.99 5.94 -3.59
C MET A 28 -3.36 6.14 -5.06
N GLU A 29 -3.31 7.39 -5.52
CA GLU A 29 -3.55 7.74 -6.93
C GLU A 29 -2.29 7.52 -7.78
N GLU A 30 -2.46 7.56 -9.10
CA GLU A 30 -1.37 7.38 -10.06
C GLU A 30 -0.26 8.44 -9.86
N GLY A 31 0.98 8.01 -10.12
CA GLY A 31 2.18 8.84 -9.97
C GLY A 31 3.03 8.49 -8.75
N ILE A 32 2.47 7.80 -7.75
CA ILE A 32 3.26 7.21 -6.66
C ILE A 32 4.00 5.98 -7.19
N THR A 33 5.33 5.99 -7.10
CA THR A 33 6.20 4.94 -7.64
C THR A 33 6.87 4.11 -6.56
N GLU A 34 6.99 4.62 -5.34
CA GLU A 34 7.69 3.93 -4.25
C GLU A 34 6.98 4.07 -2.89
N ILE A 35 6.92 2.96 -2.16
CA ILE A 35 6.58 2.91 -0.73
C ILE A 35 7.83 2.47 0.02
N GLY A 36 8.26 3.25 1.01
CA GLY A 36 9.45 2.97 1.82
C GLY A 36 9.26 1.83 2.81
N ASP A 37 10.37 1.38 3.38
CA ASP A 37 10.40 0.36 4.41
C ASP A 37 9.54 0.78 5.63
N TYR A 38 8.77 -0.17 6.16
CA TYR A 38 7.88 0.04 7.31
C TYR A 38 6.86 1.20 7.19
N ALA A 39 6.62 1.74 5.98
CA ALA A 39 5.86 2.97 5.78
C ALA A 39 4.48 2.97 6.47
N PHE A 40 3.77 1.84 6.50
CA PHE A 40 2.49 1.65 7.16
C PHE A 40 2.54 0.61 8.28
N SER A 41 3.73 0.17 8.71
CA SER A 41 3.87 -0.90 9.69
C SER A 41 3.09 -0.60 10.99
N GLY A 42 2.34 -1.55 11.50
CA GLY A 42 1.56 -1.40 12.73
C GLY A 42 0.26 -0.60 12.59
N CYS A 43 -0.20 -0.28 11.37
CA CYS A 43 -1.53 0.28 11.14
C CYS A 43 -2.62 -0.79 11.35
N ARG A 44 -2.91 -1.11 12.61
CA ARG A 44 -3.77 -2.26 12.99
C ARG A 44 -5.23 -2.16 12.55
N ASN A 45 -5.74 -0.94 12.32
CA ASN A 45 -7.10 -0.73 11.84
C ASN A 45 -7.18 -0.56 10.31
N LEU A 46 -6.04 -0.60 9.61
CA LEU A 46 -6.01 -0.54 8.16
C LEU A 46 -6.69 -1.79 7.61
N SER A 47 -7.69 -1.61 6.77
CA SER A 47 -8.51 -2.66 6.18
C SER A 47 -8.54 -2.60 4.65
N LEU A 48 -8.33 -1.42 4.06
CA LEU A 48 -8.29 -1.23 2.60
C LEU A 48 -7.01 -0.52 2.17
N VAL A 49 -6.31 -1.11 1.19
CA VAL A 49 -5.18 -0.47 0.51
C VAL A 49 -5.38 -0.54 -1.00
N MET A 50 -5.60 0.62 -1.63
CA MET A 50 -5.64 0.73 -3.09
C MET A 50 -4.28 1.19 -3.61
N LEU A 51 -3.59 0.32 -4.35
CA LEU A 51 -2.29 0.62 -4.96
C LEU A 51 -2.46 1.10 -6.42
N PRO A 52 -1.63 2.06 -6.89
CA PRO A 52 -1.69 2.55 -8.27
C PRO A 52 -0.90 1.64 -9.22
N ALA A 53 -1.16 1.75 -10.52
CA ALA A 53 -0.41 0.99 -11.52
C ALA A 53 1.02 1.48 -11.66
N SER A 54 1.26 2.76 -11.33
CA SER A 54 2.59 3.35 -11.31
C SER A 54 3.52 2.84 -10.21
N ILE A 55 3.06 2.00 -9.27
CA ILE A 55 3.95 1.52 -8.21
C ILE A 55 5.03 0.60 -8.79
N GLU A 56 6.28 0.90 -8.49
CA GLU A 56 7.45 0.15 -8.96
C GLU A 56 8.14 -0.59 -7.81
N LYS A 57 8.11 -0.02 -6.60
CA LYS A 57 8.79 -0.57 -5.43
C LYS A 57 7.96 -0.45 -4.16
N ILE A 58 7.89 -1.54 -3.41
CA ILE A 58 7.29 -1.59 -2.08
C ILE A 58 8.37 -2.08 -1.11
N GLY A 59 8.62 -1.28 -0.08
CA GLY A 59 9.65 -1.51 0.90
C GLY A 59 9.38 -2.73 1.78
N SER A 60 10.45 -3.22 2.40
CA SER A 60 10.38 -4.33 3.34
C SER A 60 9.47 -3.95 4.50
N HIS A 61 8.58 -4.87 4.89
CA HIS A 61 7.67 -4.67 6.03
C HIS A 61 6.76 -3.43 5.90
N ALA A 62 6.57 -2.88 4.70
CA ALA A 62 5.75 -1.68 4.49
C ALA A 62 4.34 -1.80 5.10
N PHE A 63 3.77 -3.01 5.09
CA PHE A 63 2.47 -3.33 5.67
C PHE A 63 2.53 -4.42 6.76
N SER A 64 3.67 -4.57 7.47
CA SER A 64 3.75 -5.54 8.59
C SER A 64 2.87 -5.13 9.75
N ASP A 65 2.31 -6.11 10.48
CA ASP A 65 1.44 -5.89 11.63
C ASP A 65 0.26 -4.92 11.36
N CYS A 66 -0.14 -4.83 10.10
CA CYS A 66 -1.36 -4.15 9.70
C CYS A 66 -2.55 -5.12 9.84
N GLY A 67 -3.78 -4.62 9.71
CA GLY A 67 -5.00 -5.40 9.96
C GLY A 67 -4.98 -6.80 9.36
N LEU A 68 -5.52 -7.79 10.09
CA LEU A 68 -5.52 -9.19 9.69
C LEU A 68 -6.28 -9.44 8.38
N ASP A 69 -7.25 -8.59 8.04
CA ASP A 69 -8.14 -8.70 6.90
C ASP A 69 -7.91 -7.57 5.88
N ILE A 70 -6.67 -7.09 5.73
CA ILE A 70 -6.39 -6.08 4.70
C ILE A 70 -6.71 -6.64 3.33
N MET A 71 -7.59 -5.94 2.64
CA MET A 71 -7.88 -6.15 1.24
C MET A 71 -7.04 -5.18 0.41
N PHE A 72 -6.15 -5.74 -0.41
CA PHE A 72 -5.47 -4.95 -1.43
C PHE A 72 -6.33 -4.89 -2.70
N GLU A 73 -6.51 -3.69 -3.25
CA GLU A 73 -7.00 -3.50 -4.61
C GLU A 73 -5.83 -3.09 -5.50
N VAL A 74 -5.49 -3.93 -6.47
CA VAL A 74 -4.31 -3.75 -7.33
C VAL A 74 -4.68 -3.81 -8.81
N PRO A 75 -4.01 -3.05 -9.68
CA PRO A 75 -4.17 -3.16 -11.13
C PRO A 75 -3.60 -4.48 -11.65
N ALA A 76 -4.24 -5.03 -12.70
CA ALA A 76 -3.80 -6.25 -13.37
C ALA A 76 -2.38 -6.12 -13.94
N ASP A 77 -1.62 -7.21 -13.88
CA ASP A 77 -0.27 -7.36 -14.40
C ASP A 77 0.73 -6.31 -13.88
N SER A 78 0.50 -5.80 -12.66
CA SER A 78 1.31 -4.74 -12.04
C SER A 78 2.31 -5.27 -11.00
N ALA A 79 3.29 -4.44 -10.63
CA ALA A 79 4.21 -4.77 -9.53
C ALA A 79 3.46 -4.90 -8.18
N ALA A 80 2.34 -4.19 -8.01
CA ALA A 80 1.46 -4.36 -6.85
C ALA A 80 0.87 -5.78 -6.79
N GLU A 81 0.41 -6.30 -7.94
CA GLU A 81 -0.12 -7.66 -8.01
C GLU A 81 0.96 -8.71 -7.73
N ALA A 82 2.16 -8.53 -8.28
CA ALA A 82 3.30 -9.40 -7.98
C ALA A 82 3.66 -9.38 -6.49
N PHE A 83 3.70 -8.21 -5.87
CA PHE A 83 3.94 -8.06 -4.44
C PHE A 83 2.91 -8.82 -3.60
N CYS A 84 1.61 -8.66 -3.88
CA CYS A 84 0.57 -9.36 -3.13
C CYS A 84 0.72 -10.90 -3.27
N LYS A 85 1.03 -11.39 -4.47
CA LYS A 85 1.30 -12.82 -4.72
C LYS A 85 2.52 -13.34 -3.94
N GLU A 86 3.61 -12.60 -3.94
CA GLU A 86 4.86 -12.99 -3.27
C GLU A 86 4.75 -13.00 -1.75
N GLN A 87 4.04 -12.02 -1.18
CA GLN A 87 3.88 -11.89 0.26
C GLN A 87 2.67 -12.68 0.81
N GLY A 88 1.83 -13.24 -0.06
CA GLY A 88 0.65 -14.00 0.34
C GLY A 88 -0.48 -13.14 0.91
N PHE A 89 -0.58 -11.88 0.49
CA PHE A 89 -1.71 -11.01 0.83
C PHE A 89 -2.94 -11.39 0.01
N ASP A 90 -4.12 -11.26 0.60
CA ASP A 90 -5.38 -11.30 -0.13
C ASP A 90 -5.55 -10.00 -0.94
N TYR A 91 -5.97 -10.13 -2.19
CA TYR A 91 -6.17 -8.98 -3.08
C TYR A 91 -7.28 -9.23 -4.10
N THR A 92 -7.80 -8.14 -4.65
CA THR A 92 -8.60 -8.16 -5.88
C THR A 92 -7.92 -7.38 -6.98
N VAL A 93 -8.16 -7.83 -8.21
CA VAL A 93 -7.61 -7.21 -9.41
C VAL A 93 -8.67 -6.29 -10.01
N ARG A 94 -8.29 -5.04 -10.32
CA ARG A 94 -9.09 -4.11 -11.13
C ARG A 94 -8.56 -4.05 -12.56
N ASN A 95 -9.49 -4.02 -13.52
CA ASN A 95 -9.23 -3.87 -14.95
C ASN A 95 -9.09 -2.39 -15.36
#